data_AF-A0AA44LAB2-F1
#
_entry.id   AF-A0AA44LAB2-F1
#
_cell.length_a   1.000
_cell.length_b   1.000
_cell.length_c   1.000
_cell.angle_alpha   90.00
_cell.angle_beta   90.00
_cell.angle_gamma   90.00
#
_symmetry.space_group_name_H-M   'P 1'
#
loop_
_entity.id
_entity.type
_entity.pdbx_description
1 polymer ?
#
loop_
_entity_poly.entity_id
_entity_poly.type
_entity_poly.pdbx_seq_one_letter_code
_entity_poly.pdbx_strand_id
1 'polypeptide(L)' 'MSWFFMVIDPDADEPLYSNLDEYAPENLTLDYFQGVLDRFNITNISLLPGHESRMYEKLMSDRESGRMS' A
#
# COMPACT_ATOMS: atom_id res chain seq x y z
N MET A 1 3.04 16.50 -3.55
CA MET A 1 1.90 15.58 -3.69
C MET A 1 2.28 14.30 -2.97
N SER A 2 1.62 13.96 -1.87
CA SER A 2 1.83 12.69 -1.18
C SER A 2 0.67 11.77 -1.51
N TRP A 3 0.96 10.80 -2.37
CA TRP A 3 0.12 9.67 -2.71
C TRP A 3 0.87 8.41 -2.28
N PHE A 4 0.15 7.31 -2.12
CA PHE A 4 0.69 6.07 -1.58
C PHE A 4 1.19 5.18 -2.71
N PHE A 5 2.26 4.44 -2.43
CA PHE A 5 2.85 3.48 -3.34
C PHE A 5 2.70 2.07 -2.77
N MET A 6 2.37 1.10 -3.62
CA MET A 6 2.31 -0.29 -3.22
C MET A 6 2.71 -1.21 -4.37
N VAL A 7 3.68 -2.07 -4.08
CA VAL A 7 4.11 -3.18 -4.93
C VAL A 7 4.09 -4.45 -4.10
N ILE A 8 3.56 -5.53 -4.66
CA ILE A 8 3.57 -6.87 -4.07
C ILE A 8 4.56 -7.73 -4.85
N ASP A 9 5.47 -8.37 -4.12
CA ASP A 9 6.56 -9.18 -4.67
C ASP A 9 7.49 -8.39 -5.62
N PRO A 10 8.17 -7.34 -5.12
CA PRO A 10 8.98 -6.45 -5.95
C PRO A 10 10.25 -7.12 -6.52
N ASP A 11 10.65 -8.26 -5.97
CA ASP A 11 11.86 -9.00 -6.39
C ASP A 11 11.59 -9.96 -7.57
N ALA A 12 10.33 -10.16 -7.95
CA ALA A 12 9.96 -10.93 -9.14
C ALA A 12 10.25 -10.14 -10.44
N ASP A 13 10.54 -10.86 -11.54
CA ASP A 13 10.71 -10.25 -12.87
C ASP A 13 9.48 -9.43 -13.29
N GLU A 14 8.29 -9.88 -12.87
CA GLU A 14 7.03 -9.15 -12.95
C GLU A 14 6.38 -9.19 -11.56
N PRO A 15 6.19 -8.03 -10.89
CA PRO A 15 5.58 -8.01 -9.57
C PRO A 15 4.15 -8.51 -9.64
N LEU A 16 3.68 -9.16 -8.57
CA LEU A 16 2.30 -9.65 -8.49
C LEU A 16 1.28 -8.51 -8.60
N TYR A 17 1.67 -7.31 -8.15
CA TYR A 17 0.89 -6.10 -8.28
C TYR A 17 1.82 -4.89 -8.15
N SER A 18 1.57 -3.86 -8.96
CA SER A 18 2.14 -2.53 -8.81
C SER A 18 1.03 -1.51 -9.03
N ASN A 19 0.84 -0.60 -8.07
CA ASN A 19 -0.19 0.42 -8.22
C ASN A 19 0.12 1.41 -9.34
N LEU A 20 1.34 1.44 -9.87
CA LEU A 20 1.70 2.28 -11.03
C LEU A 20 1.04 1.85 -12.33
N ASP A 21 0.61 0.59 -12.43
CA ASP A 21 -0.01 0.05 -13.64
C ASP A 21 -1.52 0.37 -13.70
N GLU A 22 -2.05 0.99 -12.65
CA GLU A 22 -3.45 1.44 -12.56
C GLU A 22 -3.66 2.75 -13.33
N TYR A 23 -4.89 2.98 -13.80
CA TYR A 23 -5.21 4.14 -14.66
C TYR A 23 -5.01 5.51 -13.98
N ALA A 24 -5.16 5.60 -12.66
CA ALA A 24 -5.02 6.84 -11.90
C ALA A 24 -4.40 6.56 -10.51
N PRO A 25 -3.11 6.22 -10.47
CA PRO A 25 -2.47 5.63 -9.31
C PRO A 25 -2.37 6.61 -8.13
N GLU A 26 -2.36 7.92 -8.40
CA GLU A 26 -2.38 9.00 -7.42
C GLU A 26 -3.72 9.14 -6.65
N ASN A 27 -4.80 8.58 -7.18
CA ASN A 27 -6.14 8.64 -6.56
C ASN A 27 -6.44 7.42 -5.66
N LEU A 28 -5.54 6.44 -5.61
CA LEU A 28 -5.74 5.22 -4.85
C LEU A 28 -5.62 5.47 -3.34
N THR A 29 -6.49 4.83 -2.58
CA THR A 29 -6.61 5.00 -1.13
C THR A 29 -6.08 3.78 -0.37
N LEU A 30 -5.85 3.93 0.93
CA LEU A 30 -5.49 2.78 1.79
C LEU A 30 -6.58 1.70 1.80
N ASP A 31 -7.86 2.08 1.69
CA ASP A 31 -8.96 1.12 1.56
C ASP A 31 -8.88 0.30 0.27
N TYR A 32 -8.50 0.95 -0.85
CA TYR A 32 -8.26 0.23 -2.11
C TYR A 32 -7.15 -0.79 -1.94
N PHE A 33 -6.03 -0.37 -1.34
CA PHE A 33 -4.89 -1.25 -1.11
C PHE A 33 -5.20 -2.38 -0.13
N GLN A 34 -6.01 -2.16 0.89
CA GLN A 34 -6.49 -3.26 1.74
C GLN A 34 -7.23 -4.31 0.92
N GLY A 35 -8.11 -3.89 -0.01
CA GLY A 35 -8.80 -4.80 -0.91
C GLY A 35 -7.85 -5.56 -1.87
N VAL A 36 -6.74 -4.95 -2.27
CA VAL A 36 -5.69 -5.64 -3.04
C VAL A 36 -4.97 -6.68 -2.18
N LEU A 37 -4.59 -6.35 -0.94
CA LEU A 37 -4.02 -7.33 0.00
C LEU A 37 -4.95 -8.52 0.22
N ASP A 38 -6.25 -8.26 0.41
CA ASP A 38 -7.28 -9.29 0.57
C ASP A 38 -7.39 -10.17 -0.69
N ARG A 39 -7.32 -9.58 -1.88
CA ARG A 39 -7.34 -10.31 -3.17
C ARG A 39 -6.16 -11.28 -3.30
N PHE A 40 -4.98 -10.89 -2.83
CA PHE A 40 -3.78 -11.74 -2.82
C PHE A 40 -3.66 -12.62 -1.57
N ASN A 41 -4.70 -12.64 -0.70
CA ASN A 41 -4.74 -13.42 0.53
C ASN A 41 -3.57 -13.10 1.49
N ILE A 42 -3.13 -11.84 1.51
CA ILE A 42 -2.10 -11.31 2.41
C ILE A 42 -2.78 -10.85 3.70
N THR A 43 -2.76 -11.70 4.73
CA THR A 43 -3.50 -11.45 5.98
C THR A 43 -2.61 -11.04 7.16
N ASN A 44 -1.29 -11.13 7.01
CA ASN A 44 -0.32 -10.75 8.04
C ASN A 44 -0.02 -9.23 8.06
N ILE A 45 -0.52 -8.51 7.05
CA ILE A 45 -0.43 -7.06 6.92
C ILE A 45 -1.85 -6.54 6.74
N SER A 46 -2.20 -5.49 7.48
CA SER A 46 -3.39 -4.71 7.20
C SER A 46 -3.05 -3.23 7.21
N LEU A 47 -3.75 -2.50 6.36
CA LEU A 47 -3.74 -1.05 6.25
C LEU A 47 -4.92 -0.43 7.00
N LEU A 48 -5.62 -1.21 7.84
CA LEU A 48 -6.64 -0.68 8.73
C LEU A 48 -5.99 -0.10 10.01
N PRO A 49 -6.55 1.00 10.56
CA PRO A 49 -6.06 1.58 11.81
C PRO A 49 -6.09 0.57 12.96
N GLY A 50 -5.05 0.57 13.80
CA GLY A 50 -4.98 -0.26 15.01
C GLY A 50 -4.63 -1.73 14.77
N HIS A 51 -4.31 -2.13 13.54
CA HIS A 51 -3.82 -3.48 13.27
C HIS A 51 -2.42 -3.71 13.87
N GLU A 52 -2.10 -4.96 14.23
CA GLU A 52 -0.83 -5.31 14.90
C GLU A 52 0.42 -5.00 14.05
N SER A 53 0.30 -5.04 12.72
CA SER A 53 1.37 -4.66 11.79
C SER A 53 1.74 -3.17 11.86
N ARG A 54 0.84 -2.33 12.38
CA ARG A 54 0.94 -0.86 12.46
C ARG A 54 1.29 -0.19 11.13
N MET A 55 0.89 -0.81 10.02
CA MET A 55 1.27 -0.34 8.68
C MET A 55 0.53 0.94 8.31
N TYR A 56 -0.75 1.04 8.70
CA TYR A 56 -1.55 2.26 8.54
C TYR A 56 -0.84 3.48 9.16
N GLU A 57 -0.43 3.38 10.43
CA GLU A 57 0.17 4.49 11.17
C GLU A 57 1.53 4.89 10.59
N LYS A 58 2.33 3.92 10.13
CA LYS A 58 3.61 4.19 9.45
C LYS A 58 3.38 4.97 8.16
N LEU A 59 2.49 4.51 7.29
CA LEU A 59 2.19 5.16 6.02
C LEU A 59 1.64 6.58 6.22
N MET A 60 0.78 6.78 7.22
CA MET A 60 0.27 8.10 7.58
C MET A 60 1.37 9.02 8.10
N SER A 61 2.29 8.51 8.93
CA SER A 61 3.43 9.29 9.44
C SER A 61 4.44 9.65 8.35
N ASP A 62 4.70 8.75 7.41
CA ASP A 62 5.59 8.98 6.27
C ASP A 62 5.02 10.05 5.34
N ARG A 63 3.71 10.00 5.09
CA ARG A 63 2.96 11.04 4.37
C ARG A 63 3.06 12.41 5.04
N GLU A 64 2.91 12.49 6.36
CA GLU A 64 3.03 13.74 7.12
C GLU A 64 4.46 14.29 7.14
N SER A 65 5.46 13.41 7.22
CA SER A 65 6.88 13.77 7.26
C SER A 65 7.51 14.02 5.89
N GLY A 66 6.78 13.78 4.80
CA GLY A 66 7.28 13.92 3.43
C GLY A 66 8.28 12.85 3.02
N ARG A 67 8.37 11.75 3.78
CA ARG A 67 9.16 10.57 3.42
C ARG A 67 8.30 9.69 2.51
N MET A 68 8.81 9.36 1.34
CA MET A 68 8.21 8.31 0.50
C MET A 68 8.96 7.03 0.84
N SER A 69 8.38 6.22 1.73
CA SER A 69 8.86 4.87 2.06
C SER A 69 8.56 3.88 0.94
#